data_AF-A0A9P5RY47-F1
#
_entry.id   AF-A0A9P5RY47-F1
#
_cell.length_a   1.000
_cell.length_b   1.000
_cell.length_c   1.000
_cell.angle_alpha   90.00
_cell.angle_beta   90.00
_cell.angle_gamma   90.00
#
_symmetry.space_group_name_H-M   'P 1'
#
loop_
_entity.id
_entity.type
_entity.pdbx_description
1 polymer ?
#
loop_
_entity_poly.entity_id
_entity_poly.type
_entity_poly.pdbx_seq_one_letter_code
_entity_poly.pdbx_strand_id
1 'polypeptide(L)'
;SEGPSEATTQMLEILKEAKARVTFFANATWLEYMQYAGYPKYVRLHDAGLKDPKLEPAMRDMGYTLVGFNLDEADYKYNTREQASQIAGIYESTFAKQADAFGRKGSYVVVGYDIPASGAAAALPETIATIIRNEYDMVRLDGCNNDNCPYKKSALLNDGFVGDDFSFGASKYVHGQSPVSVQNGKAIAGKMPPKVGEKPKSSDAASSFVSSIVPGAVGLVVSFLFQWLNRH
;
A
#
# COMPACT_ATOMS: atom_id res chain seq x y z
N SER A 1 20.74 -2.16 41.43
CA SER A 1 19.90 -1.69 40.30
C SER A 1 19.89 -2.80 39.29
N GLU A 2 19.03 -3.80 39.50
CA GLU A 2 18.85 -4.90 38.56
C GLU A 2 17.82 -4.41 37.53
N GLY A 3 18.28 -4.19 36.30
CA GLY A 3 17.39 -3.87 35.19
C GLY A 3 16.38 -4.99 34.94
N PRO A 4 15.33 -4.74 34.13
CA PRO A 4 14.31 -5.74 33.83
C PRO A 4 14.98 -7.06 33.43
N SER A 5 14.62 -8.14 34.11
CA SER A 5 15.24 -9.45 33.92
C SER A 5 15.12 -9.85 32.45
N GLU A 6 16.13 -10.52 31.92
CA GLU A 6 16.19 -10.95 30.52
C GLU A 6 14.90 -11.68 30.09
N ALA A 7 14.30 -12.46 31.01
CA ALA A 7 13.02 -13.12 30.82
C ALA A 7 11.84 -12.16 30.58
N THR A 8 11.78 -11.02 31.29
CA THR A 8 10.74 -10.00 31.04
C THR A 8 10.89 -9.32 29.69
N THR A 9 12.12 -9.11 29.21
CA THR A 9 12.38 -8.55 27.88
C THR A 9 12.00 -9.55 26.79
N GLN A 10 12.37 -10.83 26.94
CA GLN A 10 12.00 -11.90 26.00
C GLN A 10 10.47 -12.08 25.93
N MET A 11 9.77 -12.08 27.06
CA MET A 11 8.31 -12.18 27.10
C MET A 11 7.64 -10.99 26.38
N LEU A 12 8.18 -9.78 26.57
CA LEU A 12 7.68 -8.58 25.90
C LEU A 12 7.88 -8.65 24.37
N GLU A 13 9.01 -9.18 23.89
CA GLU A 13 9.25 -9.40 22.46
C GLU A 13 8.29 -10.44 21.88
N ILE A 14 8.06 -11.56 22.57
CA ILE A 14 7.10 -12.59 22.14
C ILE A 14 5.69 -12.00 22.04
N LEU A 15 5.27 -11.18 23.01
CA LEU A 15 3.96 -10.53 22.99
C LEU A 15 3.83 -9.51 21.85
N LYS A 16 4.90 -8.78 21.51
CA LYS A 16 4.93 -7.85 20.36
C LYS A 16 4.83 -8.61 19.04
N GLU A 17 5.60 -9.68 18.88
CA GLU A 17 5.56 -10.54 17.70
C GLU A 17 4.16 -11.16 17.53
N ALA A 18 3.59 -11.72 18.60
CA ALA A 18 2.25 -12.29 18.58
C ALA A 18 1.18 -11.25 18.21
N LYS A 19 1.26 -10.04 18.78
CA LYS A 19 0.35 -8.94 18.45
C LYS A 19 0.45 -8.54 16.98
N ALA A 20 1.66 -8.42 16.44
CA ALA A 20 1.86 -8.11 15.03
C ALA A 20 1.26 -9.19 14.13
N ARG A 21 1.53 -10.47 14.42
CA ARG A 21 0.93 -11.62 13.69
C ARG A 21 -0.60 -11.58 13.70
N VAL A 22 -1.21 -11.29 14.85
CA VAL A 22 -2.68 -11.17 14.98
C VAL A 22 -3.23 -10.00 14.18
N THR A 23 -2.60 -8.82 14.22
CA THR A 23 -3.03 -7.66 13.43
C THR A 23 -2.92 -7.93 11.93
N PHE A 24 -1.82 -8.55 11.47
CA PHE A 24 -1.68 -8.95 10.08
C PHE A 24 -2.73 -9.97 9.65
N PHE A 25 -2.96 -11.00 10.47
CA PHE A 25 -3.98 -12.02 10.21
C PHE A 25 -5.37 -11.41 10.07
N ALA A 26 -5.77 -10.57 11.04
CA ALA A 26 -7.05 -9.88 10.99
C ALA A 26 -7.19 -9.09 9.69
N ASN A 27 -6.20 -8.23 9.38
CA ASN A 27 -6.25 -7.39 8.17
C ASN A 27 -6.27 -8.22 6.88
N ALA A 28 -5.45 -9.27 6.77
CA ALA A 28 -5.40 -10.14 5.59
C ALA A 28 -6.72 -10.90 5.40
N THR A 29 -7.33 -11.39 6.48
CA THR A 29 -8.62 -12.08 6.45
C THR A 29 -9.76 -11.14 6.09
N TRP A 30 -9.74 -9.91 6.59
CA TRP A 30 -10.71 -8.87 6.21
C TRP A 30 -10.65 -8.56 4.71
N LEU A 31 -9.45 -8.48 4.12
CA LEU A 31 -9.29 -8.23 2.68
C LEU A 31 -9.78 -9.40 1.82
N GLU A 32 -9.50 -10.64 2.24
CA GLU A 32 -10.02 -11.84 1.56
C GLU A 32 -11.56 -11.91 1.65
N TYR A 33 -12.13 -11.66 2.83
CA TYR A 33 -13.58 -11.68 3.05
C TYR A 33 -14.31 -10.64 2.18
N MET A 34 -13.67 -9.52 1.90
CA MET A 34 -14.18 -8.48 0.99
C MET A 34 -14.02 -8.85 -0.50
N GLN A 35 -13.58 -10.08 -0.82
CA GLN A 35 -13.47 -10.67 -2.16
C GLN A 35 -12.53 -9.93 -3.13
N TYR A 36 -11.55 -9.18 -2.62
CA TYR A 36 -10.69 -8.35 -3.48
C TYR A 36 -9.58 -9.13 -4.20
N ALA A 37 -9.12 -10.25 -3.64
CA ALA A 37 -8.25 -11.30 -4.20
C ALA A 37 -7.70 -12.14 -3.02
N GLY A 38 -6.87 -13.16 -3.27
CA GLY A 38 -6.22 -13.94 -2.21
C GLY A 38 -5.39 -13.11 -1.22
N TYR A 39 -4.76 -13.76 -0.24
CA TYR A 39 -4.00 -13.04 0.80
C TYR A 39 -2.83 -12.23 0.22
N PRO A 40 -2.70 -10.91 0.45
CA PRO A 40 -1.62 -10.12 -0.13
C PRO A 40 -0.23 -10.62 0.28
N LYS A 41 0.69 -10.80 -0.69
CA LYS A 41 2.10 -11.16 -0.41
C LYS A 41 2.93 -9.94 -0.02
N TYR A 42 2.66 -8.80 -0.64
CA TYR A 42 3.40 -7.56 -0.45
C TYR A 42 2.86 -6.78 0.75
N VAL A 43 3.75 -6.42 1.66
CA VAL A 43 3.40 -5.69 2.89
C VAL A 43 4.39 -4.59 3.16
N ARG A 44 3.89 -3.45 3.62
CA ARG A 44 4.70 -2.35 4.12
C ARG A 44 4.58 -2.30 5.62
N LEU A 45 5.71 -2.26 6.31
CA LEU A 45 5.74 -1.98 7.74
C LEU A 45 5.60 -0.48 7.96
N HIS A 46 4.66 -0.08 8.80
CA HIS A 46 4.57 1.31 9.25
C HIS A 46 5.69 1.57 10.25
N ASP A 47 6.48 2.63 10.03
CA ASP A 47 7.53 3.01 10.98
C ASP A 47 6.90 3.73 12.17
N ALA A 48 6.58 2.95 13.22
CA ALA A 48 6.08 3.48 14.48
C ALA A 48 7.20 3.92 15.44
N GLY A 49 8.44 4.09 14.95
CA GLY A 49 9.60 4.49 15.75
C GLY A 49 10.16 3.39 16.66
N LEU A 50 9.56 2.21 16.68
CA LEU A 50 10.04 1.03 17.40
C LEU A 50 10.39 -0.07 16.39
N LYS A 51 11.67 -0.16 16.02
CA LYS A 51 12.17 -1.26 15.21
C LYS A 51 12.18 -2.54 16.05
N ASP A 52 11.28 -3.46 15.73
CA ASP A 52 11.33 -4.82 16.26
C ASP A 52 12.26 -5.67 15.36
N PRO A 53 13.45 -6.08 15.85
CA PRO A 53 14.40 -6.83 15.05
C PRO A 53 13.90 -8.23 14.65
N LYS A 54 12.86 -8.75 15.32
CA LYS A 54 12.28 -10.07 15.04
C LYS A 54 11.12 -10.02 14.07
N LEU A 55 10.47 -8.86 13.93
CA LEU A 55 9.29 -8.72 13.08
C LEU A 55 9.62 -8.98 11.60
N GLU A 56 10.68 -8.35 11.08
CA GLU A 56 11.02 -8.52 9.66
C GLU A 56 11.37 -9.98 9.30
N PRO A 57 12.26 -10.68 10.03
CA PRO A 57 12.51 -12.11 9.81
C PRO A 57 11.23 -12.94 9.91
N ALA A 58 10.41 -12.74 10.95
CA ALA A 58 9.17 -13.50 11.13
C ALA A 58 8.19 -13.33 9.95
N MET A 59 8.09 -12.12 9.40
CA MET A 59 7.25 -11.87 8.22
C MET A 59 7.79 -12.55 6.96
N ARG A 60 9.11 -12.55 6.77
CA ARG A 60 9.75 -13.24 5.64
C ARG A 60 9.58 -14.76 5.77
N ASP A 61 9.70 -15.31 6.98
CA ASP A 61 9.48 -16.74 7.24
C ASP A 61 8.03 -17.16 6.94
N MET A 62 7.07 -16.29 7.25
CA MET A 62 5.68 -16.48 6.85
C MET A 62 5.46 -16.37 5.33
N GLY A 63 6.44 -15.92 4.54
CA GLY A 63 6.33 -15.79 3.08
C GLY A 63 5.83 -14.43 2.59
N TYR A 64 5.91 -13.38 3.42
CA TYR A 64 5.62 -12.02 2.99
C TYR A 64 6.83 -11.33 2.37
N THR A 65 6.58 -10.51 1.35
CA THR A 65 7.57 -9.59 0.77
C THR A 65 7.43 -8.22 1.42
N LEU A 66 8.44 -7.82 2.20
CA LEU A 66 8.51 -6.48 2.77
C LEU A 66 8.86 -5.46 1.69
N VAL A 67 8.01 -4.43 1.56
CA VAL A 67 8.14 -3.38 0.55
C VAL A 67 8.58 -2.08 1.19
N GLY A 68 9.76 -1.62 0.79
CA GLY A 68 10.26 -0.27 1.04
C GLY A 68 9.84 0.71 -0.06
N PHE A 69 10.31 1.95 0.04
CA PHE A 69 10.10 2.98 -1.00
C PHE A 69 11.41 3.73 -1.26
N ASN A 70 11.57 4.26 -2.46
CA ASN A 70 12.71 5.12 -2.84
C ASN A 70 12.27 6.49 -3.38
N LEU A 71 10.96 6.80 -3.29
CA LEU A 71 10.40 8.12 -3.53
C LEU A 71 9.28 8.36 -2.50
N ASP A 72 9.44 9.38 -1.65
CA ASP A 72 8.41 9.89 -0.74
C ASP A 72 7.78 11.12 -1.36
N GLU A 73 6.48 11.04 -1.69
CA GLU A 73 5.78 12.14 -2.34
C GLU A 73 5.39 13.28 -1.38
N ALA A 74 5.66 13.10 -0.08
CA ALA A 74 5.47 14.10 0.97
C ALA A 74 4.06 14.72 1.00
N ASP A 75 3.06 13.96 0.61
CA ASP A 75 1.63 14.31 0.60
C ASP A 75 1.09 14.73 1.98
N TYR A 76 1.70 14.23 3.05
CA TYR A 76 1.45 14.63 4.44
C TYR A 76 1.89 16.08 4.74
N LYS A 77 2.81 16.65 3.95
CA LYS A 77 3.23 18.06 4.06
C LYS A 77 2.37 19.00 3.23
N TYR A 78 1.88 18.52 2.09
CA TYR A 78 1.14 19.29 1.10
C TYR A 78 -0.35 18.96 1.14
N ASN A 79 -0.94 19.05 2.33
CA ASN A 79 -2.27 18.50 2.63
C ASN A 79 -3.44 19.43 2.32
N THR A 80 -3.20 20.59 1.71
CA THR A 80 -4.26 21.47 1.20
C THR A 80 -4.35 21.39 -0.32
N ARG A 81 -5.52 21.74 -0.86
CA ARG A 81 -5.76 21.70 -2.31
C ARG A 81 -4.84 22.65 -3.08
N GLU A 82 -4.50 23.79 -2.49
CA GLU A 82 -3.63 24.82 -3.06
C GLU A 82 -2.17 24.37 -3.10
N GLN A 83 -1.78 23.49 -2.17
CA GLN A 83 -0.43 22.95 -2.07
C GLN A 83 -0.25 21.64 -2.83
N ALA A 84 -1.32 20.92 -3.14
CA ALA A 84 -1.26 19.58 -3.75
C ALA A 84 -0.44 19.52 -5.04
N SER A 85 -0.41 20.58 -5.85
CA SER A 85 0.43 20.65 -7.07
C SER A 85 1.93 20.53 -6.78
N GLN A 86 2.38 20.83 -5.56
CA GLN A 86 3.77 20.72 -5.14
C GLN A 86 4.23 19.26 -5.07
N ILE A 87 3.29 18.32 -4.91
CA ILE A 87 3.58 16.87 -4.94
C ILE A 87 4.12 16.48 -6.32
N ALA A 88 3.50 16.93 -7.42
CA ALA A 88 4.00 16.66 -8.77
C ALA A 88 5.41 17.22 -9.00
N GLY A 89 5.74 18.36 -8.37
CA GLY A 89 7.09 18.92 -8.38
C GLY A 89 8.15 18.01 -7.74
N ILE A 90 7.78 17.17 -6.76
CA ILE A 90 8.70 16.17 -6.19
C ILE A 90 9.07 15.12 -7.24
N TYR A 91 8.09 14.60 -7.97
CA TYR A 91 8.32 13.63 -9.04
C TYR A 91 9.23 14.21 -10.12
N GLU A 92 8.90 15.41 -10.62
CA GLU A 92 9.72 16.11 -11.62
C GLU A 92 11.17 16.27 -11.16
N SER A 93 11.38 16.78 -9.94
CA SER A 93 12.73 16.99 -9.41
C SER A 93 13.49 15.67 -9.21
N THR A 94 12.79 14.60 -8.85
CA THR A 94 13.40 13.29 -8.60
C THR A 94 13.85 12.67 -9.93
N PHE A 95 12.99 12.72 -10.95
CA PHE A 95 13.31 12.22 -12.28
C PHE A 95 14.46 13.00 -12.93
N ALA A 96 14.45 14.32 -12.82
CA ALA A 96 15.53 15.17 -13.32
C ALA A 96 16.86 14.86 -12.62
N LYS A 97 16.90 14.80 -11.28
CA LYS A 97 18.13 14.47 -10.54
C LYS A 97 18.70 13.10 -10.91
N GLN A 98 17.83 12.11 -11.13
CA GLN A 98 18.26 10.78 -11.56
C GLN A 98 18.86 10.79 -12.97
N ALA A 99 18.22 11.51 -13.90
CA ALA A 99 18.73 11.67 -15.25
C ALA A 99 20.08 12.42 -15.25
N ASP A 100 20.19 13.50 -14.48
CA ASP A 100 21.41 14.30 -14.37
C ASP A 100 22.57 13.51 -13.74
N ALA A 101 22.29 12.73 -12.68
CA ALA A 101 23.32 12.00 -11.96
C ALA A 101 23.81 10.75 -12.70
N PHE A 102 22.94 10.08 -13.46
CA PHE A 102 23.23 8.75 -14.01
C PHE A 102 23.08 8.63 -15.53
N GLY A 103 22.60 9.67 -16.21
CA GLY A 103 22.33 9.65 -17.65
C GLY A 103 21.26 8.64 -18.07
N ARG A 104 20.43 8.17 -17.13
CA ARG A 104 19.40 7.14 -17.36
C ARG A 104 18.23 7.29 -16.39
N LYS A 105 17.05 6.77 -16.80
CA LYS A 105 15.87 6.69 -15.92
C LYS A 105 16.09 5.70 -14.78
N GLY A 106 15.42 5.95 -13.66
CA GLY A 106 15.34 5.03 -12.52
C GLY A 106 14.05 4.20 -12.55
N SER A 107 13.82 3.42 -11.50
CA SER A 107 12.50 2.88 -11.16
C SER A 107 12.18 3.28 -9.73
N TYR A 108 10.90 3.54 -9.45
CA TYR A 108 10.50 4.11 -8.17
C TYR A 108 9.32 3.39 -7.55
N VAL A 109 9.50 2.91 -6.33
CA VAL A 109 8.41 2.53 -5.43
C VAL A 109 8.04 3.78 -4.66
N VAL A 110 6.82 4.27 -4.88
CA VAL A 110 6.36 5.52 -4.28
C VAL A 110 5.51 5.23 -3.06
N VAL A 111 5.73 6.02 -2.01
CA VAL A 111 4.79 6.13 -0.91
C VAL A 111 3.93 7.38 -1.04
N GLY A 112 2.63 7.16 -0.87
CA GLY A 112 1.60 8.16 -0.60
C GLY A 112 0.57 7.59 0.37
N TYR A 113 -0.26 8.47 0.94
CA TYR A 113 -1.38 8.13 1.80
C TYR A 113 -2.67 8.60 1.14
N ASP A 114 -3.58 7.67 0.83
CA ASP A 114 -4.90 7.97 0.24
C ASP A 114 -5.94 8.33 1.31
N ILE A 115 -5.51 9.00 2.38
CA ILE A 115 -6.37 9.41 3.49
C ILE A 115 -6.83 10.86 3.33
N PRO A 116 -8.00 11.26 3.88
CA PRO A 116 -8.51 12.63 3.73
C PRO A 116 -7.60 13.74 4.27
N ALA A 117 -6.64 13.41 5.12
CA ALA A 117 -5.70 14.35 5.72
C ALA A 117 -4.43 14.59 4.88
N SER A 118 -4.29 13.96 3.71
CA SER A 118 -3.18 14.17 2.79
C SER A 118 -3.58 14.97 1.54
N GLY A 119 -2.59 15.46 0.81
CA GLY A 119 -2.79 16.10 -0.50
C GLY A 119 -2.91 15.13 -1.67
N ALA A 120 -2.68 13.84 -1.45
CA ALA A 120 -2.46 12.86 -2.53
C ALA A 120 -3.61 12.86 -3.54
N ALA A 121 -4.86 12.75 -3.06
CA ALA A 121 -6.04 12.70 -3.92
C ALA A 121 -6.22 13.96 -4.80
N ALA A 122 -5.88 15.14 -4.27
CA ALA A 122 -5.98 16.39 -5.01
C ALA A 122 -4.86 16.53 -6.06
N ALA A 123 -3.70 15.93 -5.83
CA ALA A 123 -2.54 15.98 -6.72
C ALA A 123 -2.60 14.97 -7.86
N LEU A 124 -3.40 13.90 -7.73
CA LEU A 124 -3.42 12.77 -8.68
C LEU A 124 -3.40 13.17 -10.16
N PRO A 125 -4.24 14.10 -10.66
CA PRO A 125 -4.21 14.46 -12.09
C PRO A 125 -2.86 14.99 -12.56
N GLU A 126 -2.24 15.90 -11.79
CA GLU A 126 -0.97 16.53 -12.14
C GLU A 126 0.21 15.56 -11.96
N THR A 127 0.15 14.72 -10.93
CA THR A 127 1.13 13.66 -10.70
C THR A 127 1.13 12.67 -11.87
N ILE A 128 -0.05 12.15 -12.26
CA ILE A 128 -0.22 11.26 -13.42
C ILE A 128 0.32 11.91 -14.70
N ALA A 129 -0.03 13.17 -14.96
CA ALA A 129 0.45 13.90 -16.13
C ALA A 129 1.98 14.04 -16.12
N THR A 130 2.57 14.33 -14.95
CA THR A 130 4.02 14.45 -14.78
C THR A 130 4.75 13.14 -15.03
N ILE A 131 4.23 12.03 -14.51
CA ILE A 131 4.78 10.69 -14.77
C ILE A 131 4.78 10.40 -16.28
N ILE A 132 3.63 10.56 -16.93
CA ILE A 132 3.47 10.25 -18.36
C ILE A 132 4.38 11.14 -19.21
N ARG A 133 4.44 12.44 -18.89
CA ARG A 133 5.31 13.42 -19.56
C ARG A 133 6.80 13.09 -19.45
N ASN A 134 7.21 12.43 -18.35
CA ASN A 134 8.56 11.94 -18.16
C ASN A 134 8.76 10.50 -18.68
N GLU A 135 7.77 9.96 -19.40
CA GLU A 135 7.74 8.63 -20.03
C GLU A 135 8.09 7.49 -19.06
N TYR A 136 7.43 7.51 -17.90
CA TYR A 136 7.35 6.40 -16.95
C TYR A 136 5.97 5.73 -17.06
N ASP A 137 5.90 4.40 -16.93
CA ASP A 137 4.62 3.69 -16.81
C ASP A 137 4.32 3.36 -15.35
N MET A 138 3.08 3.62 -14.92
CA MET A 138 2.56 3.16 -13.63
C MET A 138 2.25 1.67 -13.67
N VAL A 139 2.81 0.91 -12.75
CA VAL A 139 2.57 -0.52 -12.58
C VAL A 139 2.17 -0.81 -11.14
N ARG A 140 1.40 -1.88 -10.96
CA ARG A 140 1.22 -2.50 -9.64
C ARG A 140 2.54 -3.12 -9.17
N LEU A 141 2.64 -3.41 -7.86
CA LEU A 141 3.85 -4.01 -7.27
C LEU A 141 4.28 -5.32 -7.92
N ASP A 142 3.30 -6.15 -8.29
CA ASP A 142 3.52 -7.41 -8.99
C ASP A 142 4.11 -7.20 -10.39
N GLY A 143 3.64 -6.17 -11.10
CA GLY A 143 4.23 -5.73 -12.36
C GLY A 143 5.71 -5.44 -12.26
N CYS A 144 6.07 -4.58 -11.31
CA CYS A 144 7.47 -4.19 -11.19
C CYS A 144 8.40 -5.32 -10.83
N ASN A 145 7.92 -6.28 -10.04
CA ASN A 145 8.72 -7.41 -9.62
C ASN A 145 8.63 -8.58 -10.60
N ASN A 146 7.97 -8.40 -11.75
CA ASN A 146 7.67 -9.44 -12.74
C ASN A 146 7.05 -10.70 -12.11
N ASP A 147 6.12 -10.49 -11.17
CA ASP A 147 5.59 -11.53 -10.29
C ASP A 147 4.18 -11.94 -10.69
N ASN A 148 4.05 -13.12 -11.29
CA ASN A 148 2.77 -13.67 -11.73
C ASN A 148 1.92 -14.27 -10.59
N CYS A 149 2.45 -14.34 -9.36
CA CYS A 149 1.76 -14.91 -8.20
C CYS A 149 1.85 -13.96 -6.98
N PRO A 150 1.19 -12.78 -7.02
CA PRO A 150 1.34 -11.74 -6.00
C PRO A 150 0.53 -11.96 -4.72
N TYR A 151 -0.18 -13.08 -4.61
CA TYR A 151 -0.94 -13.44 -3.42
C TYR A 151 -0.40 -14.74 -2.81
N LYS A 152 -0.59 -14.91 -1.50
CA LYS A 152 -0.33 -16.14 -0.77
C LYS A 152 -1.56 -17.03 -0.78
N LYS A 153 -1.35 -18.34 -0.67
CA LYS A 153 -2.43 -19.31 -0.47
C LYS A 153 -3.03 -19.22 0.94
N SER A 154 -2.20 -18.94 1.93
CA SER A 154 -2.60 -18.76 3.32
C SER A 154 -2.02 -17.47 3.91
N ALA A 155 -2.77 -16.82 4.81
CA ALA A 155 -2.28 -15.64 5.52
C ALA A 155 -1.04 -15.95 6.37
N LEU A 156 -1.11 -16.98 7.21
CA LEU A 156 -0.05 -17.28 8.19
C LEU A 156 1.01 -18.26 7.70
N LEU A 157 0.65 -19.16 6.78
CA LEU A 157 1.55 -20.19 6.31
C LEU A 157 2.31 -19.73 5.08
N ASN A 158 3.52 -20.25 4.94
CA ASN A 158 4.31 -20.13 3.71
C ASN A 158 4.12 -21.40 2.87
N ASP A 159 2.88 -21.64 2.45
CA ASP A 159 2.42 -22.83 1.74
C ASP A 159 2.27 -22.61 0.22
N GLY A 160 2.78 -21.48 -0.25
CA GLY A 160 2.87 -21.12 -1.66
C GLY A 160 2.08 -19.87 -2.03
N PHE A 161 2.14 -19.54 -3.32
CA PHE A 161 1.61 -18.32 -3.89
C PHE A 161 0.65 -18.62 -5.04
N VAL A 162 -0.24 -17.68 -5.32
CA VAL A 162 -1.25 -17.74 -6.39
C VAL A 162 -1.34 -16.40 -7.12
N GLY A 163 -1.70 -16.47 -8.39
CA GLY A 163 -2.10 -15.33 -9.21
C GLY A 163 -3.61 -15.32 -9.44
N ASP A 164 -4.11 -14.16 -9.86
CA ASP A 164 -5.45 -13.94 -10.38
C ASP A 164 -5.38 -13.48 -11.85
N ASP A 165 -6.54 -13.24 -12.47
CA ASP A 165 -6.60 -12.76 -13.85
C ASP A 165 -5.96 -11.38 -14.07
N PHE A 166 -5.69 -10.63 -12.99
CA PHE A 166 -5.11 -9.29 -12.99
C PHE A 166 -3.65 -9.26 -12.54
N SER A 167 -3.04 -10.43 -12.33
CA SER A 167 -1.64 -10.56 -11.92
C SER A 167 -0.70 -10.35 -13.10
N PHE A 168 0.56 -9.98 -12.84
CA PHE A 168 1.51 -9.73 -13.93
C PHE A 168 1.60 -10.91 -14.92
N GLY A 169 1.47 -10.59 -16.22
CA GLY A 169 1.47 -11.57 -17.31
C GLY A 169 0.12 -12.27 -17.55
N ALA A 170 -0.91 -12.03 -16.73
CA ALA A 170 -2.26 -12.52 -16.96
C ALA A 170 -3.00 -11.68 -18.02
N SER A 171 -4.06 -12.24 -18.59
CA SER A 171 -4.79 -11.64 -19.72
C SER A 171 -5.51 -10.33 -19.38
N LYS A 172 -5.87 -10.11 -18.11
CA LYS A 172 -6.51 -8.87 -17.65
C LYS A 172 -5.53 -7.96 -16.90
N TYR A 173 -4.23 -8.24 -16.95
CA TYR A 173 -3.22 -7.33 -16.39
C TYR A 173 -3.25 -5.98 -17.13
N VAL A 174 -3.28 -4.88 -16.38
CA VAL A 174 -3.27 -3.52 -16.93
C VAL A 174 -2.11 -2.74 -16.30
N HIS A 175 -1.38 -2.01 -17.12
CA HIS A 175 -0.38 -1.04 -16.71
C HIS A 175 -0.61 0.32 -17.39
N GLY A 176 0.08 1.34 -16.89
CA GLY A 176 -0.10 2.72 -17.28
C GLY A 176 -1.35 3.34 -16.66
N GLN A 177 -1.50 4.64 -16.86
CA GLN A 177 -2.75 5.38 -16.64
C GLN A 177 -2.96 6.34 -17.79
N SER A 178 -4.20 6.76 -17.98
CA SER A 178 -4.53 7.84 -18.91
C SER A 178 -4.49 9.18 -18.18
N PRO A 179 -4.07 10.28 -18.85
CA PRO A 179 -4.19 11.62 -18.28
C PRO A 179 -5.64 11.91 -17.87
N VAL A 180 -5.83 12.41 -16.65
CA VAL A 180 -7.14 12.85 -16.17
C VAL A 180 -7.31 14.32 -16.54
N SER A 181 -8.36 14.67 -17.30
CA SER A 181 -8.63 16.05 -17.65
C SER A 181 -9.08 16.86 -16.43
N VAL A 182 -8.38 17.95 -16.15
CA VAL A 182 -8.77 18.90 -15.10
C VAL A 182 -9.89 19.80 -15.64
N GLN A 183 -11.14 19.39 -15.47
CA GLN A 183 -12.27 20.30 -15.71
C GLN A 183 -12.52 21.18 -14.48
N ASN A 184 -12.24 22.48 -14.62
CA ASN A 184 -12.70 23.59 -13.78
C ASN A 184 -13.03 23.23 -12.32
N GLY A 185 -12.02 22.97 -11.50
CA GLY A 185 -12.14 23.02 -10.04
C GLY A 185 -13.03 21.97 -9.37
N LYS A 186 -13.67 21.05 -10.10
CA LYS A 186 -14.41 19.93 -9.53
C LYS A 186 -13.75 18.62 -9.93
N ALA A 187 -13.15 17.93 -8.96
CA ALA A 187 -12.89 16.51 -9.09
C ALA A 187 -14.25 15.86 -9.37
N ILE A 188 -14.42 15.30 -10.57
CA ILE A 188 -15.59 14.46 -10.87
C ILE A 188 -15.32 13.17 -10.12
N ALA A 189 -15.98 13.01 -8.97
CA ALA A 189 -16.01 11.75 -8.26
C ALA A 189 -16.51 10.69 -9.25
N GLY A 190 -15.61 9.81 -9.69
CA GLY A 190 -16.01 8.51 -10.20
C GLY A 190 -16.97 7.91 -9.17
N LYS A 191 -18.09 7.38 -9.64
CA LYS A 191 -19.19 6.82 -8.83
C LYS A 191 -18.60 6.06 -7.64
N MET A 192 -18.66 6.65 -6.45
CA MET A 192 -18.27 5.95 -5.24
C MET A 192 -19.15 4.69 -5.15
N PRO A 193 -18.58 3.50 -4.90
CA PRO A 193 -19.38 2.39 -4.43
C PRO A 193 -20.16 2.84 -3.18
N PRO A 194 -21.37 2.29 -2.96
CA PRO A 194 -22.24 2.74 -1.88
C PRO A 194 -21.48 2.72 -0.55
N LYS A 195 -21.69 3.79 0.24
CA LYS A 195 -21.09 3.94 1.57
C LYS A 195 -21.37 2.68 2.38
N VAL A 196 -20.32 1.95 2.74
CA VAL A 196 -20.38 0.89 3.76
C VAL A 196 -20.76 1.58 5.07
N GLY A 197 -22.02 1.45 5.47
CA GLY A 197 -22.54 2.11 6.67
C GLY A 197 -24.07 2.22 6.79
N GLU A 198 -24.86 2.02 5.73
CA GLU A 198 -26.29 1.83 5.91
C GLU A 198 -26.58 0.39 6.36
N LYS A 199 -26.98 0.26 7.63
CA LYS A 199 -27.51 -0.98 8.20
C LYS A 199 -28.67 -1.48 7.31
N PRO A 200 -28.65 -2.72 6.79
CA PRO A 200 -29.85 -3.33 6.26
C PRO A 200 -30.90 -3.39 7.38
N LYS A 201 -32.13 -2.99 7.06
CA LYS A 201 -33.28 -3.08 7.97
C LYS A 201 -33.40 -4.51 8.49
N SER A 202 -33.58 -4.59 9.80
CA SER A 202 -33.73 -5.78 10.62
C SER A 202 -34.73 -6.80 10.05
N SER A 203 -34.32 -8.06 10.01
CA SER A 203 -35.18 -9.20 10.33
C SER A 203 -34.45 -10.07 11.34
N ASP A 204 -35.14 -10.36 12.45
CA ASP A 204 -34.62 -10.97 13.67
C ASP A 204 -33.99 -12.36 13.48
N ALA A 205 -32.81 -12.55 14.09
CA ALA A 205 -32.46 -13.75 14.84
C ALA A 205 -31.19 -13.47 15.66
N ALA A 206 -31.30 -13.63 16.97
CA ALA A 206 -30.28 -13.32 17.95
C ALA A 206 -29.07 -14.28 17.90
N SER A 207 -27.86 -13.74 18.06
CA SER A 207 -26.93 -14.21 19.10
C SER A 207 -25.83 -13.17 19.41
N SER A 208 -25.94 -12.59 20.61
CA SER A 208 -24.87 -12.21 21.54
C SER A 208 -23.48 -11.81 20.99
N PHE A 209 -23.17 -10.51 21.07
CA PHE A 209 -21.82 -9.94 20.94
C PHE A 209 -21.57 -8.94 22.07
N VAL A 210 -20.54 -9.16 22.91
CA VAL A 210 -19.71 -8.15 23.62
C VAL A 210 -18.41 -8.92 24.00
N SER A 211 -17.17 -8.51 23.72
CA SER A 211 -16.59 -7.19 23.96
C SER A 211 -15.31 -6.95 23.15
N SER A 212 -15.29 -5.82 22.45
CA SER A 212 -14.26 -4.78 22.44
C SER A 212 -12.78 -5.16 22.20
N ILE A 213 -12.33 -5.00 20.95
CA ILE A 213 -10.97 -4.54 20.66
C ILE A 213 -11.11 -3.27 19.82
N VAL A 214 -10.61 -2.16 20.35
CA VAL A 214 -10.50 -0.86 19.68
C VAL A 214 -9.54 -1.02 18.50
N PRO A 215 -9.94 -0.79 17.23
CA PRO A 215 -8.99 -0.75 16.13
C PRO A 215 -8.34 0.64 16.11
N GLY A 216 -7.06 0.69 16.48
CA GLY A 216 -6.20 1.79 16.05
C GLY A 216 -6.13 1.77 14.53
N ALA A 217 -6.35 2.94 13.92
CA ALA A 217 -6.39 3.13 12.49
C ALA A 217 -5.13 2.57 11.81
N VAL A 218 -5.29 1.50 11.04
CA VAL A 218 -4.30 1.09 10.04
C VAL A 218 -4.74 1.77 8.74
N GLY A 219 -4.06 2.84 8.38
CA GLY A 219 -4.25 3.49 7.08
C GLY A 219 -3.95 2.49 5.97
N LEU A 220 -4.85 2.43 4.99
CA LEU A 220 -4.57 1.80 3.71
C LEU A 220 -3.36 2.55 3.12
N VAL A 221 -2.34 1.82 2.68
CA VAL A 221 -1.23 2.40 1.92
C VAL A 221 -1.34 1.87 0.51
N VAL A 222 -1.82 2.70 -0.40
CA VAL A 222 -1.77 2.40 -1.84
C VAL A 222 -0.36 2.72 -2.32
N SER A 223 0.45 1.68 -2.57
CA SER A 223 1.78 1.82 -3.15
C SER A 223 1.70 1.65 -4.67
N PHE A 224 2.18 2.65 -5.42
CA PHE A 224 2.36 2.57 -6.87
C PHE A 224 3.85 2.49 -7.20
N LEU A 225 4.17 1.83 -8.30
CA LEU A 225 5.53 1.56 -8.73
C LEU A 225 5.66 1.83 -10.23
N PHE A 226 6.83 2.25 -10.71
CA PHE A 226 7.02 2.63 -12.11
C PHE A 226 8.04 1.74 -12.81
N GLN A 227 7.69 1.17 -13.96
CA GLN A 227 8.58 0.33 -14.76
C GLN A 227 8.64 0.81 -16.22
N TRP A 228 9.81 0.68 -16.84
CA TRP A 228 10.05 1.04 -18.23
C TRP A 228 10.04 -0.22 -19.10
N LEU A 229 9.20 -0.25 -20.14
CA LEU A 229 9.23 -1.29 -21.17
C LEU A 229 9.98 -0.80 -22.41
N ASN A 230 11.05 -1.52 -22.74
CA ASN A 230 11.86 -1.32 -23.93
C ASN A 230 11.02 -1.71 -25.17
N ARG A 231 10.57 -0.74 -25.97
CA ARG A 231 10.00 -1.03 -27.30
C ARG A 231 11.12 -1.06 -28.34
N HIS A 232 11.39 -2.26 -28.87
CA HIS A 232 11.97 -2.42 -30.21
C HIS A 232 10.85 -2.57 -31.23
#